data_AF-A0A7C7ZJH2-F1
#
_entry.id   AF-A0A7C7ZJH2-F1
#
_cell.length_a   1.000
_cell.length_b   1.000
_cell.length_c   1.000
_cell.angle_alpha   90.00
_cell.angle_beta   90.00
_cell.angle_gamma   90.00
#
_symmetry.space_group_name_H-M   'P 1'
#
loop_
_entity.id
_entity.type
_entity.pdbx_description
1 polymer ?
#
loop_
_entity_poly.entity_id
_entity_poly.type
_entity_poly.pdbx_seq_one_letter_code
_entity_poly.pdbx_strand_id
1 'polypeptide(L)'
;MTSSQSQRWMIVIGAALFVGIAIRVSNVFQYPIDMGFDAQGNWSYISGLFQSWALPTPDSGWASAHPPLFYYLAGAIGRIFGGIGDFEKASAVHAIRFFSMGCGLLGIATAVVFVQRTDPGNTRRAVFAGGLLLFLPVHL
;
A
#
# COMPACT_ATOMS: atom_id res chain seq x y z
N MET A 1 -6.59 32.11 -15.65
CA MET A 1 -6.30 32.17 -14.20
C MET A 1 -5.03 33.00 -14.02
N THR A 2 -5.01 33.95 -13.11
CA THR A 2 -3.79 34.74 -12.81
C THR A 2 -2.71 33.81 -12.24
N SER A 3 -1.44 34.08 -12.51
CA SER A 3 -0.30 33.24 -12.08
C SER A 3 -0.33 32.95 -10.57
N SER A 4 -0.75 33.92 -9.76
CA SER A 4 -0.88 33.79 -8.30
C SER A 4 -1.95 32.78 -7.86
N GLN A 5 -3.06 32.67 -8.59
CA GLN A 5 -4.12 31.71 -8.28
C GLN A 5 -3.68 30.28 -8.58
N SER A 6 -2.99 30.07 -9.71
CA SER A 6 -2.40 28.77 -10.06
C SER A 6 -1.39 28.31 -9.01
N GLN A 7 -0.52 29.22 -8.56
CA GLN A 7 0.46 28.94 -7.52
C GLN A 7 -0.17 28.52 -6.19
N ARG A 8 -1.25 29.18 -5.75
CA ARG A 8 -1.98 28.79 -4.54
C ARG A 8 -2.56 27.37 -4.65
N TRP A 9 -3.13 27.02 -5.79
CA TRP A 9 -3.69 25.67 -6.00
C TRP A 9 -2.61 24.59 -5.99
N MET A 10 -1.45 24.84 -6.60
CA MET A 10 -0.32 23.91 -6.56
C MET A 10 0.16 23.68 -5.12
N ILE A 11 0.24 24.74 -4.31
CA ILE A 11 0.62 24.63 -2.89
C ILE A 11 -0.40 23.78 -2.12
N VAL A 12 -1.71 24.03 -2.29
CA VAL A 12 -2.76 23.28 -1.59
C VAL A 12 -2.75 21.80 -1.98
N ILE A 13 -2.63 21.49 -3.28
CA ILE A 13 -2.57 20.10 -3.77
C ILE A 13 -1.30 19.42 -3.26
N GLY A 14 -0.15 20.11 -3.32
CA GLY A 14 1.11 19.59 -2.80
C GLY A 14 1.05 19.30 -1.30
N ALA A 15 0.47 20.21 -0.52
CA ALA A 15 0.29 20.03 0.92
C ALA A 15 -0.66 18.85 1.23
N ALA A 16 -1.77 18.73 0.48
CA ALA A 16 -2.69 17.61 0.63
C ALA A 16 -2.00 16.27 0.34
N LEU A 17 -1.24 16.18 -0.75
CA LEU A 17 -0.43 15.01 -1.10
C LEU A 17 0.58 14.67 0.00
N PHE A 18 1.31 15.67 0.50
CA PHE A 18 2.27 15.48 1.57
C PHE A 18 1.62 14.92 2.83
N VAL A 19 0.52 15.51 3.29
CA VAL A 19 -0.21 15.05 4.49
C VAL A 19 -0.75 13.64 4.28
N GLY A 20 -1.38 13.36 3.13
CA GLY A 20 -1.91 12.03 2.82
C GLY A 20 -0.84 10.93 2.79
N ILE A 21 0.36 11.24 2.27
CA ILE A 21 1.50 10.33 2.29
C ILE A 21 2.04 10.19 3.71
N ALA A 22 2.21 11.28 4.45
CA ALA A 22 2.73 11.28 5.82
C ALA A 22 1.86 10.43 6.76
N ILE A 23 0.53 10.51 6.64
CA ILE A 23 -0.39 9.66 7.41
C ILE A 23 -0.15 8.18 7.10
N ARG A 24 -0.03 7.81 5.81
CA ARG A 24 0.22 6.42 5.41
C ARG A 24 1.58 5.91 5.91
N VAL A 25 2.62 6.74 5.82
CA VAL A 25 3.94 6.41 6.37
C VAL A 25 3.85 6.23 7.88
N SER A 26 3.12 7.09 8.60
CA SER A 26 2.91 6.92 10.04
C SER A 26 2.20 5.59 10.37
N ASN A 27 1.16 5.25 9.59
CA ASN A 27 0.42 4.00 9.76
C ASN A 27 1.28 2.75 9.57
N VAL A 28 2.30 2.79 8.70
CA VAL A 28 3.23 1.67 8.51
C VAL A 28 3.88 1.26 9.85
N PHE A 29 4.22 2.25 10.68
CA PHE A 29 4.93 2.06 11.94
C PHE A 29 4.02 1.97 13.17
N GLN A 30 2.85 2.63 13.16
CA GLN A 30 1.97 2.67 14.33
C GLN A 30 1.16 1.38 14.54
N TYR A 31 0.74 0.70 13.47
CA TYR A 31 -0.07 -0.51 13.63
C TYR A 31 0.78 -1.69 14.11
N PRO A 32 0.37 -2.40 15.18
CA PRO A 32 1.06 -3.61 15.61
C PRO A 32 1.19 -4.61 14.47
N ILE A 33 2.34 -5.28 14.35
CA ILE A 33 2.64 -6.18 13.23
C ILE A 33 1.80 -7.46 13.23
N ASP A 34 1.28 -7.84 14.39
CA ASP A 34 0.43 -9.03 14.59
C ASP A 34 -1.06 -8.66 14.73
N MET A 35 -1.43 -7.42 14.40
CA MET A 35 -2.82 -6.96 14.40
C MET A 35 -3.54 -7.44 13.14
N GLY A 36 -4.74 -7.98 13.31
CA GLY A 36 -5.61 -8.44 12.23
C GLY A 36 -5.94 -9.92 12.36
N PHE A 37 -7.18 -10.29 12.00
CA PHE A 37 -7.65 -11.68 12.09
C PHE A 37 -6.82 -12.64 11.22
N ASP A 38 -6.31 -12.15 10.09
CA ASP A 38 -5.61 -12.91 9.07
C ASP A 38 -4.08 -12.73 9.11
N ALA A 39 -3.56 -11.88 10.00
CA ALA A 39 -2.16 -11.49 10.03
C ALA A 39 -1.22 -12.71 10.19
N GLN A 40 -1.55 -13.61 11.12
CA GLN A 40 -0.75 -14.81 11.37
C GLN A 40 -0.76 -15.76 10.17
N GLY A 41 -1.93 -16.01 9.56
CA GLY A 41 -2.06 -16.88 8.39
C GLY A 41 -1.30 -16.32 7.18
N ASN A 42 -1.40 -15.01 6.95
CA ASN A 42 -0.66 -14.33 5.90
C ASN A 42 0.85 -14.44 6.13
N TRP A 43 1.32 -14.21 7.36
CA TRP A 43 2.74 -14.31 7.69
C TRP A 43 3.28 -15.73 7.53
N SER A 44 2.52 -16.76 7.95
CA SER A 44 2.92 -18.16 7.76
C SER A 44 3.15 -18.50 6.28
N TYR A 45 2.27 -18.07 5.38
CA TYR A 45 2.46 -18.27 3.94
C TYR A 45 3.72 -17.52 3.44
N ILE A 46 3.87 -16.23 3.76
CA ILE A 46 5.04 -15.42 3.36
C ILE A 46 6.34 -16.08 3.85
N SER A 47 6.39 -16.54 5.10
CA SER A 47 7.56 -17.19 5.69
C SER A 47 7.89 -18.55 5.05
N GLY A 48 6.89 -19.31 4.59
CA GLY A 48 7.11 -20.54 3.83
C GLY A 48 7.74 -20.28 2.46
N LEU A 49 7.28 -19.24 1.76
CA LEU A 49 7.85 -18.82 0.47
C LEU A 49 9.26 -18.24 0.61
N PHE A 50 9.53 -17.50 1.70
CA PHE A 50 10.85 -17.00 2.03
C PHE A 50 11.90 -18.12 2.06
N GLN A 51 11.55 -19.28 2.63
CA GLN A 51 12.46 -20.41 2.79
C GLN A 51 12.62 -21.25 1.51
N SER A 52 11.51 -21.59 0.85
CA SER A 52 11.51 -22.65 -0.16
C SER A 52 11.07 -22.22 -1.56
N TRP A 53 10.40 -21.06 -1.69
CA TRP A 53 9.64 -20.65 -2.87
C TRP A 53 8.57 -21.64 -3.35
N ALA A 54 8.37 -22.74 -2.63
CA ALA A 54 7.42 -23.77 -2.96
C ALA A 54 6.00 -23.25 -2.73
N LEU A 55 5.16 -23.34 -3.75
CA LEU A 55 3.77 -22.99 -3.62
C LEU A 55 3.09 -24.01 -2.68
N PRO A 56 2.48 -23.57 -1.56
CA PRO A 56 1.76 -24.47 -0.68
C PRO A 56 0.53 -25.03 -1.38
N THR A 57 0.11 -26.24 -1.01
CA THR A 57 -1.18 -26.77 -1.46
C THR A 57 -2.33 -25.96 -0.83
N PRO A 58 -3.48 -25.80 -1.50
CA PRO A 58 -4.56 -24.93 -1.02
C PRO A 58 -5.12 -25.28 0.37
N ASP A 59 -4.97 -26.54 0.79
CA ASP A 59 -5.44 -27.13 2.05
C ASP A 59 -4.39 -27.10 3.18
N SER A 60 -3.15 -26.72 2.89
CA SER A 60 -2.03 -26.78 3.84
C SER A 60 -2.01 -25.69 4.92
N GLY A 61 -2.84 -24.65 4.78
CA GLY A 61 -2.82 -23.52 5.69
C GLY A 61 -3.95 -22.53 5.45
N TRP A 62 -4.20 -21.68 6.44
CA TRP A 62 -5.32 -20.73 6.44
C TRP A 62 -5.33 -19.79 5.22
N ALA A 63 -4.17 -19.28 4.81
CA ALA A 63 -4.04 -18.38 3.66
C ALA A 63 -3.65 -19.11 2.35
N SER A 64 -3.38 -20.42 2.38
CA SER A 64 -2.77 -21.15 1.24
C SER A 64 -3.69 -21.24 0.02
N ALA A 65 -5.00 -21.04 0.19
CA ALA A 65 -5.97 -20.97 -0.89
C ALA A 65 -6.04 -19.59 -1.58
N HIS A 66 -5.38 -18.57 -1.04
CA HIS A 66 -5.38 -17.23 -1.63
C HIS A 66 -4.53 -17.15 -2.91
N PRO A 67 -4.85 -16.24 -3.85
CA PRO A 67 -4.03 -16.03 -5.05
C PRO A 67 -2.57 -15.70 -4.71
N PRO A 68 -1.59 -16.34 -5.36
CA PRO A 68 -0.21 -16.39 -4.85
C PRO A 68 0.63 -15.14 -5.14
N LEU A 69 0.19 -14.27 -6.05
CA LEU A 69 1.00 -13.14 -6.54
C LEU A 69 1.50 -12.24 -5.40
N PHE A 70 0.60 -11.85 -4.50
CA PHE A 70 0.95 -11.01 -3.35
C PHE A 70 1.99 -11.70 -2.46
N TYR A 71 1.80 -12.99 -2.17
CA TYR A 71 2.68 -13.76 -1.29
C TYR A 71 4.08 -13.94 -1.89
N TYR A 72 4.20 -14.14 -3.21
CA TYR A 72 5.50 -14.19 -3.88
C TYR A 72 6.23 -12.86 -3.82
N LEU A 73 5.54 -11.74 -4.07
CA LEU A 73 6.14 -10.42 -3.98
C LEU A 73 6.54 -10.10 -2.53
N ALA A 74 5.69 -10.42 -1.57
CA ALA A 74 5.96 -10.25 -0.15
C ALA A 74 7.11 -11.15 0.34
N GLY A 75 7.19 -12.39 -0.15
CA GLY A 75 8.30 -13.31 0.11
C GLY A 75 9.62 -12.81 -0.47
N ALA A 76 9.60 -12.22 -1.68
CA ALA A 76 10.78 -11.58 -2.29
C ALA A 76 11.26 -10.38 -1.49
N ILE A 77 10.35 -9.50 -1.10
CA ILE A 77 10.64 -8.36 -0.22
C ILE A 77 11.18 -8.88 1.12
N GLY A 78 10.52 -9.87 1.70
CA GLY A 78 10.95 -10.54 2.93
C GLY A 78 12.36 -11.11 2.81
N ARG A 79 12.78 -11.65 1.67
CA ARG A 79 14.14 -12.17 1.46
C ARG A 79 15.21 -11.10 1.33
N ILE A 80 14.85 -9.93 0.81
CA ILE A 80 15.77 -8.78 0.69
C ILE A 80 15.96 -8.11 2.06
N PHE A 81 14.89 -8.03 2.86
CA PHE A 81 14.84 -7.26 4.10
C PHE A 81 14.78 -8.10 5.39
N GLY A 82 14.73 -9.43 5.27
CA GLY A 82 14.61 -10.38 6.38
C GLY A 82 15.80 -11.34 6.44
N GLY A 83 16.39 -11.46 7.62
CA GLY A 83 17.41 -12.46 7.97
C GLY A 83 16.84 -13.56 8.86
N ILE A 84 17.63 -14.03 9.85
CA ILE A 84 17.21 -15.00 10.88
C ILE A 84 16.84 -14.31 12.23
N GLY A 85 15.55 -14.12 12.54
CA GLY A 85 15.07 -13.65 13.86
C GLY A 85 13.82 -12.73 13.90
N ASP A 86 13.41 -12.32 15.12
CA ASP A 86 12.18 -11.53 15.37
C ASP A 86 12.30 -10.04 14.99
N PHE A 87 13.47 -9.41 15.20
CA PHE A 87 13.72 -8.02 14.79
C PHE A 87 13.58 -7.83 13.26
N GLU A 88 13.71 -8.91 12.51
CA GLU A 88 13.69 -8.92 11.06
C GLU A 88 12.30 -9.20 10.50
N LYS A 89 11.43 -9.91 11.23
CA LYS A 89 9.99 -9.96 10.91
C LYS A 89 9.42 -8.55 10.85
N ALA A 90 9.72 -7.70 11.84
CA ALA A 90 9.26 -6.31 11.84
C ALA A 90 9.76 -5.54 10.60
N SER A 91 11.04 -5.70 10.25
CA SER A 91 11.64 -5.06 9.08
C SER A 91 11.00 -5.52 7.76
N ALA A 92 10.79 -6.83 7.59
CA ALA A 92 10.11 -7.40 6.44
C ALA A 92 8.65 -6.91 6.35
N VAL A 93 7.91 -6.91 7.46
CA VAL A 93 6.52 -6.42 7.51
C VAL A 93 6.46 -4.94 7.15
N HIS A 94 7.36 -4.10 7.67
CA HIS A 94 7.41 -2.69 7.27
C HIS A 94 7.68 -2.53 5.78
N ALA A 95 8.62 -3.28 5.21
CA ALA A 95 8.91 -3.24 3.78
C ALA A 95 7.69 -3.67 2.93
N ILE A 96 6.98 -4.72 3.34
CA ILE A 96 5.74 -5.18 2.69
C ILE A 96 4.63 -4.12 2.80
N ARG A 97 4.51 -3.44 3.95
CA ARG A 97 3.56 -2.34 4.15
C ARG A 97 3.90 -1.13 3.29
N PHE A 98 5.18 -0.78 3.15
CA PHE A 98 5.63 0.27 2.22
C PHE A 98 5.33 -0.08 0.77
N PHE A 99 5.55 -1.33 0.37
CA PHE A 99 5.18 -1.81 -0.96
C PHE A 99 3.68 -1.69 -1.20
N SER A 100 2.86 -2.15 -0.25
CA SER A 100 1.40 -2.07 -0.32
C SER A 100 0.91 -0.61 -0.35
N MET A 101 1.54 0.28 0.41
CA MET A 101 1.30 1.73 0.35
C MET A 101 1.59 2.27 -1.05
N GLY A 102 2.71 1.86 -1.67
CA GLY A 102 3.06 2.23 -3.04
C GLY A 102 2.01 1.79 -4.06
N CYS A 103 1.54 0.54 -3.96
CA CYS A 103 0.43 0.04 -4.79
C CYS A 103 -0.85 0.86 -4.60
N GLY A 104 -1.18 1.23 -3.36
CA GLY A 104 -2.33 2.10 -3.07
C GLY A 104 -2.21 3.48 -3.71
N LEU A 105 -1.05 4.13 -3.58
CA LEU A 105 -0.78 5.44 -4.21
C LEU A 105 -0.83 5.36 -5.74
N LEU A 106 -0.31 4.27 -6.32
CA LEU A 106 -0.44 4.01 -7.75
C LEU A 106 -1.92 3.90 -8.16
N GLY A 107 -2.73 3.18 -7.39
CA GLY A 107 -4.19 3.09 -7.62
C GLY A 107 -4.87 4.46 -7.61
N ILE A 108 -4.50 5.34 -6.66
CA ILE A 108 -5.00 6.72 -6.62
C ILE A 108 -4.60 7.49 -7.88
N ALA A 109 -3.32 7.38 -8.30
CA ALA A 109 -2.85 8.03 -9.51
C ALA A 109 -3.59 7.54 -10.75
N THR A 110 -3.81 6.21 -10.87
CA THR A 110 -4.59 5.62 -11.97
C THR A 110 -6.04 6.11 -11.95
N ALA A 111 -6.68 6.24 -10.78
CA ALA A 111 -8.03 6.77 -10.68
C ALA A 111 -8.11 8.24 -11.13
N VAL A 112 -7.13 9.07 -10.76
CA VAL A 112 -7.04 10.46 -11.23
C VAL A 112 -6.89 10.52 -12.76
N VAL A 113 -5.99 9.72 -13.33
CA VAL A 113 -5.79 9.61 -14.78
C VAL A 113 -7.07 9.13 -15.47
N PHE A 114 -7.76 8.15 -14.89
CA PHE A 114 -9.02 7.65 -15.42
C PHE A 114 -10.08 8.74 -15.50
N VAL A 115 -10.31 9.48 -14.40
CA VAL A 115 -11.26 10.60 -14.39
C VAL A 115 -10.89 11.68 -15.41
N GLN A 116 -9.61 12.01 -15.55
CA GLN A 116 -9.14 12.97 -16.57
C GLN A 116 -9.40 12.47 -18.00
N ARG A 117 -9.31 11.17 -18.26
CA ARG A 117 -9.60 10.59 -19.58
C ARG A 117 -11.09 10.56 -19.88
N THR A 118 -11.93 10.35 -18.87
CA THR A 118 -13.39 10.30 -19.04
C THR A 118 -14.03 11.68 -19.14
N ASP A 119 -13.48 12.69 -18.45
CA ASP A 119 -13.94 14.09 -18.53
C ASP A 119 -12.77 15.08 -18.61
N PRO A 120 -12.11 15.19 -19.79
CA PRO A 120 -10.88 15.98 -19.97
C PRO A 120 -11.05 17.48 -19.70
N GLY A 121 -12.28 18.00 -19.75
CA GLY A 121 -12.58 19.41 -19.51
C GLY A 121 -12.73 19.79 -18.04
N ASN A 122 -12.80 18.81 -17.13
CA ASN A 122 -13.17 19.03 -15.74
C ASN A 122 -12.09 18.55 -14.75
N THR A 123 -10.97 19.26 -14.70
CA THR A 123 -9.86 18.99 -13.77
C THR A 123 -10.31 18.96 -12.30
N ARG A 124 -11.39 19.68 -11.95
CA ARG A 124 -11.93 19.69 -10.58
C ARG A 124 -12.42 18.31 -10.16
N ARG A 125 -13.02 17.54 -11.07
CA ARG A 125 -13.47 16.16 -10.78
C ARG A 125 -12.27 15.25 -10.48
N ALA A 126 -11.19 15.37 -11.25
CA ALA A 126 -9.97 14.60 -11.03
C ALA A 126 -9.31 14.94 -9.69
N VAL A 127 -9.22 16.23 -9.34
CA VAL A 127 -8.69 16.68 -8.05
C VAL A 127 -9.58 16.19 -6.89
N PHE A 128 -10.90 16.26 -7.05
CA PHE A 128 -11.84 15.80 -6.03
C PHE A 128 -11.74 14.29 -5.81
N ALA A 129 -11.70 13.49 -6.88
CA ALA A 129 -11.51 12.04 -6.80
C ALA A 129 -10.17 11.69 -6.13
N GLY A 130 -9.08 12.34 -6.54
CA GLY A 130 -7.78 12.16 -5.91
C GLY A 130 -7.79 12.52 -4.42
N GLY A 131 -8.42 13.63 -4.04
CA GLY A 131 -8.57 14.05 -2.64
C GLY A 131 -9.37 13.05 -1.80
N LEU A 132 -10.52 12.57 -2.31
CA LEU A 132 -11.33 11.58 -1.61
C LEU A 132 -10.56 10.27 -1.38
N LEU A 133 -9.86 9.77 -2.40
CA LEU A 133 -9.10 8.53 -2.28
C LEU A 133 -7.85 8.69 -1.39
N LEU A 134 -7.22 9.87 -1.43
CA LEU A 134 -6.07 10.17 -0.60
C LEU A 134 -6.42 10.25 0.88
N PHE A 135 -7.64 10.68 1.23
CA PHE A 135 -8.09 10.78 2.63
C PHE A 135 -9.15 9.74 3.01
N LEU A 136 -9.30 8.68 2.21
CA LEU A 136 -10.13 7.55 2.58
C LEU A 136 -9.59 6.92 3.88
N PRO A 137 -10.41 6.78 4.94
CA PRO A 137 -9.98 6.20 6.19
C PRO A 137 -9.43 4.79 5.98
N VAL A 138 -8.44 4.41 6.80
CA VAL A 138 -7.98 3.03 6.81
C VAL A 138 -9.10 2.16 7.35
N HIS A 139 -9.41 1.07 6.65
CA HIS A 139 -10.27 0.01 7.16
C HIS A 139 -9.37 -0.93 7.97
N LEU A 140 -9.67 -1.07 9.27
CA LEU A 140 -9.01 -2.00 10.18
C LEU A 140 -9.86 -3.25 10.38
#